data_AF-A0A1Y1W7K2-F1
#
_entry.id   AF-A0A1Y1W7K2-F1
#
_cell.length_a   1.000
_cell.length_b   1.000
_cell.length_c   1.000
_cell.angle_alpha   90.00
_cell.angle_beta   90.00
_cell.angle_gamma   90.00
#
_symmetry.space_group_name_H-M   'P 1'
#
loop_
_entity.id
_entity.type
_entity.pdbx_description
1 polymer ?
#
loop_
_entity_poly.entity_id
_entity_poly.type
_entity_poly.pdbx_seq_one_letter_code
_entity_poly.pdbx_strand_id
1 'polypeptide(L)'
;MFARMNRKRQEITEKTPKTPRKVVVYTDNLMTSKSVRFSTTAETAQHLARSLADTLNTALIISTSFRFDPELNMLEILDPYNPRNNIFTNGITDYEVSVKLFLLPAATDTHNRPSPLYVRQALACIQKQLGSVKIDEFFTSFIDISSPITADTMEEVSDSDSDPSSGGGGGGSSGKKKKHGAGSLPDDMARYVKIWRVLGKFRASGEIGKIGVSDFTLPQLQQLMELSQVKPDMLQVKLGNDSLAMGETLDSDLMDFARAQGVSLRTHTDSLEILTDRTFQNLANDYKINERFPTTEVPPHGYKIDIMRPRWVANYSVSLKNRGLVANRGFIVMASSDCVLDPNGISYPTFL
;
A
#
# COMPACT_ATOMS: atom_id res chain seq x y z
N MET A 1 -56.91 19.02 14.61
CA MET A 1 -55.77 19.41 15.46
C MET A 1 -54.89 18.18 15.69
N PHE A 2 -54.10 17.79 14.69
CA PHE A 2 -53.17 16.65 14.75
C PHE A 2 -51.75 17.19 14.57
N ALA A 3 -50.97 17.22 15.66
CA ALA A 3 -49.58 17.63 15.62
C ALA A 3 -48.72 16.43 15.18
N ARG A 4 -48.14 16.54 13.98
CA ARG A 4 -47.12 15.63 13.45
C ARG A 4 -45.84 15.82 14.27
N MET A 5 -45.55 14.87 15.16
CA MET A 5 -44.32 14.84 15.95
C MET A 5 -43.15 14.43 15.03
N ASN A 6 -42.34 15.40 14.63
CA ASN A 6 -41.08 15.17 13.92
C ASN A 6 -40.12 14.38 14.81
N ARG A 7 -39.93 13.09 14.54
CA ARG A 7 -38.80 12.31 15.07
C ARG A 7 -37.53 12.88 14.47
N LYS A 8 -36.81 13.71 15.24
CA LYS A 8 -35.41 14.04 14.96
C LYS A 8 -34.63 12.72 14.97
N ARG A 9 -34.22 12.28 13.78
CA ARG A 9 -33.17 11.28 13.60
C ARG A 9 -31.95 11.86 14.31
N GLN A 10 -31.54 11.27 15.44
CA GLN A 10 -30.30 11.66 16.10
C GLN A 10 -29.19 11.47 15.07
N GLU A 11 -28.63 12.58 14.61
CA GLU A 11 -27.34 12.59 13.92
C GLU A 11 -26.35 11.98 14.89
N ILE A 12 -25.93 10.75 14.58
CA ILE A 12 -24.77 10.12 15.21
C ILE A 12 -23.59 10.99 14.77
N THR A 13 -23.26 11.98 15.59
CA THR A 13 -22.07 12.81 15.43
C THR A 13 -20.86 11.90 15.27
N GLU A 14 -20.22 12.04 14.10
CA GLU A 14 -18.94 11.49 13.63
C GLU A 14 -17.80 11.62 14.66
N LYS A 15 -17.86 10.84 15.74
CA LYS A 15 -16.73 10.56 16.63
C LYS A 15 -16.65 9.05 16.85
N THR A 16 -16.27 8.37 15.78
CA THR A 16 -15.94 6.95 15.73
C THR A 16 -14.75 6.61 16.66
N PRO A 17 -14.64 5.36 17.13
CA PRO A 17 -13.83 4.92 18.27
C PRO A 17 -12.34 5.33 18.26
N LYS A 18 -11.82 5.73 19.43
CA LYS A 18 -10.39 5.67 19.72
C LYS A 18 -10.02 4.22 20.08
N THR A 19 -9.58 3.43 19.10
CA THR A 19 -8.21 2.87 19.06
C THR A 19 -8.02 1.75 18.04
N PRO A 20 -7.46 2.09 16.87
CA PRO A 20 -6.75 1.09 16.10
C PRO A 20 -5.43 0.77 16.83
N ARG A 21 -5.27 -0.47 17.34
CA ARG A 21 -3.94 -0.98 17.73
C ARG A 21 -3.03 -0.86 16.51
N LYS A 22 -1.84 -0.30 16.65
CA LYS A 22 -0.86 -0.21 15.57
C LYS A 22 0.34 -1.09 15.87
N VAL A 23 0.92 -1.66 14.83
CA VAL A 23 2.26 -2.24 14.88
C VAL A 23 3.09 -1.69 13.74
N VAL A 24 4.34 -1.37 14.03
CA VAL A 24 5.36 -1.06 13.03
C VAL A 24 6.47 -2.10 13.19
N VAL A 25 6.81 -2.78 12.10
CA VAL A 25 7.87 -3.78 12.05
C VAL A 25 8.98 -3.26 11.15
N TYR A 26 10.19 -3.15 11.70
CA TYR A 26 11.39 -2.75 10.98
C TYR A 26 12.18 -4.00 10.61
N THR A 27 12.41 -4.21 9.31
CA THR A 27 13.30 -5.25 8.78
C THR A 27 14.48 -4.58 8.10
N ASP A 28 15.68 -5.05 8.38
CA ASP A 28 16.94 -4.45 7.94
C ASP A 28 17.92 -5.51 7.42
N ASN A 29 18.94 -5.03 6.71
CA ASN A 29 20.11 -5.80 6.29
C ASN A 29 19.79 -7.10 5.51
N LEU A 30 18.91 -6.97 4.53
CA LEU A 30 18.49 -8.01 3.59
C LEU A 30 19.64 -8.65 2.78
N MET A 31 20.84 -8.04 2.80
CA MET A 31 22.05 -8.55 2.16
C MET A 31 22.70 -9.75 2.84
N THR A 32 22.35 -10.02 4.10
CA THR A 32 22.90 -11.18 4.84
C THR A 32 22.15 -12.48 4.54
N SER A 33 20.97 -12.39 3.92
CA SER A 33 20.30 -13.56 3.35
C SER A 33 21.02 -13.97 2.06
N LYS A 34 21.36 -15.26 1.92
CA LYS A 34 22.23 -15.81 0.86
C LYS A 34 21.62 -15.76 -0.57
N SER A 35 20.74 -14.81 -0.89
CA SER A 35 20.05 -14.71 -2.17
C SER A 35 19.90 -13.26 -2.61
N VAL A 36 20.99 -12.68 -3.13
CA VAL A 36 20.87 -11.49 -3.98
C VAL A 36 21.60 -11.77 -5.29
N ARG A 37 20.92 -12.50 -6.18
CA ARG A 37 21.17 -12.45 -7.62
C ARG A 37 19.81 -12.39 -8.30
N PHE A 38 19.54 -11.25 -8.95
CA PHE A 38 18.40 -10.98 -9.83
C PHE A 38 17.03 -11.40 -9.27
N SER A 39 16.42 -10.52 -8.47
CA SER A 39 15.07 -10.74 -7.96
C SER A 39 14.04 -10.73 -9.08
N THR A 40 13.45 -11.89 -9.37
CA THR A 40 12.19 -12.00 -10.12
C THR A 40 11.04 -11.32 -9.36
N THR A 41 9.90 -11.11 -10.02
CA THR A 41 8.73 -10.43 -9.45
C THR A 41 8.08 -11.19 -8.29
N ALA A 42 8.20 -12.52 -8.24
CA ALA A 42 7.75 -13.34 -7.10
C ALA A 42 8.69 -13.22 -5.88
N GLU A 43 9.93 -12.79 -6.08
CA GLU A 43 10.95 -12.80 -5.02
C GLU A 43 10.78 -11.65 -4.02
N THR A 44 10.27 -10.47 -4.41
CA THR A 44 10.19 -9.34 -3.46
C THR A 44 9.15 -9.57 -2.35
N ALA A 45 7.94 -10.02 -2.68
CA ALA A 45 6.92 -10.36 -1.68
C ALA A 45 7.32 -11.54 -0.79
N GLN A 46 7.91 -12.60 -1.39
CA GLN A 46 8.41 -13.75 -0.62
C GLN A 46 9.54 -13.33 0.33
N HIS A 47 10.43 -12.46 -0.14
CA HIS A 47 11.53 -11.97 0.66
C HIS A 47 11.04 -11.09 1.81
N LEU A 48 10.09 -10.18 1.57
CA LEU A 48 9.43 -9.43 2.65
C LEU A 48 8.80 -10.37 3.69
N ALA A 49 8.05 -11.38 3.26
CA ALA A 49 7.42 -12.34 4.17
C ALA A 49 8.44 -13.09 5.04
N ARG A 50 9.55 -13.54 4.45
CA ARG A 50 10.65 -14.19 5.18
C ARG A 50 11.30 -13.24 6.18
N SER A 51 11.61 -12.02 5.76
CA SER A 51 12.24 -11.01 6.64
C SER A 51 11.33 -10.62 7.80
N LEU A 52 10.02 -10.50 7.57
CA LEU A 52 9.07 -10.29 8.66
C LEU A 52 9.08 -11.48 9.63
N ALA A 53 9.04 -12.71 9.14
CA ALA A 53 9.09 -13.90 10.00
C ALA A 53 10.37 -13.95 10.85
N ASP A 54 11.53 -13.69 10.22
CA ASP A 54 12.83 -13.70 10.90
C ASP A 54 12.92 -12.59 11.97
N THR A 55 12.49 -11.37 11.63
CA THR A 55 12.43 -10.24 12.56
C THR A 55 11.46 -10.54 13.71
N LEU A 56 10.25 -11.03 13.43
CA LEU A 56 9.25 -11.33 14.46
C LEU A 56 9.73 -12.44 15.40
N ASN A 57 10.30 -13.52 14.84
CA ASN A 57 10.88 -14.60 15.63
C ASN A 57 11.97 -14.07 16.55
N THR A 58 12.92 -13.34 16.00
CA THR A 58 14.08 -12.88 16.76
C THR A 58 13.67 -11.83 17.79
N ALA A 59 12.90 -10.81 17.40
CA ALA A 59 12.51 -9.72 18.27
C ALA A 59 11.52 -10.15 19.36
N LEU A 60 10.55 -11.04 19.08
CA LEU A 60 9.49 -11.39 20.03
C LEU A 60 9.78 -12.66 20.85
N ILE A 61 10.65 -13.55 20.36
CA ILE A 61 10.95 -14.83 21.01
C ILE A 61 12.37 -14.84 21.58
N ILE A 62 13.36 -14.31 20.85
CA ILE A 62 14.78 -14.48 21.20
C ILE A 62 15.34 -13.30 22.00
N SER A 63 15.16 -12.06 21.54
CA SER A 63 15.93 -10.89 22.01
C SER A 63 15.11 -9.77 22.63
N THR A 64 13.77 -9.89 22.70
CA THR A 64 12.86 -8.84 23.21
C THR A 64 13.11 -7.45 22.59
N SER A 65 13.36 -7.41 21.28
CA SER A 65 13.65 -6.19 20.51
C SER A 65 12.37 -5.48 20.07
N PHE A 66 11.57 -5.04 21.02
CA PHE A 66 10.33 -4.31 20.77
C PHE A 66 10.09 -3.24 21.84
N ARG A 67 9.26 -2.24 21.51
CA ARG A 67 8.85 -1.16 22.42
C ARG A 67 7.37 -0.86 22.21
N PHE A 68 6.66 -0.58 23.29
CA PHE A 68 5.28 -0.12 23.21
C PHE A 68 5.24 1.38 23.49
N ASP A 69 4.67 2.15 22.55
CA ASP A 69 4.39 3.56 22.72
C ASP A 69 2.91 3.72 23.16
N PRO A 70 2.66 4.06 24.43
CA PRO A 70 1.31 4.21 24.96
C PRO A 70 0.58 5.45 24.41
N GLU A 71 1.30 6.49 23.97
CA GLU A 71 0.70 7.70 23.41
C GLU A 71 0.17 7.47 22.00
N LEU A 72 0.89 6.67 21.22
CA LEU A 72 0.51 6.31 19.85
C LEU A 72 -0.34 5.04 19.76
N ASN A 73 -0.50 4.32 20.88
CA ASN A 73 -1.05 2.95 20.97
C ASN A 73 -0.40 2.04 19.92
N MET A 74 0.93 2.07 19.88
CA MET A 74 1.74 1.51 18.81
C MET A 74 2.82 0.59 19.36
N LEU A 75 2.83 -0.66 18.88
CA LEU A 75 3.92 -1.58 19.09
C LEU A 75 4.98 -1.36 18.00
N GLU A 76 6.20 -1.06 18.42
CA GLU A 76 7.35 -1.01 17.53
C GLU A 76 8.20 -2.27 17.70
N ILE A 77 8.35 -3.04 16.63
CA ILE A 77 9.22 -4.22 16.58
C ILE A 77 10.47 -3.80 15.80
N LEU A 78 11.57 -3.67 16.52
CA LEU A 78 12.84 -3.17 15.99
C LEU A 78 13.64 -4.32 15.41
N ASP A 79 14.41 -4.03 14.36
CA ASP A 79 15.35 -5.01 13.83
C ASP A 79 16.40 -5.36 14.90
N PRO A 80 16.52 -6.63 15.31
CA PRO A 80 17.47 -7.06 16.33
C PRO A 80 18.95 -6.93 15.92
N TYR A 81 19.23 -6.87 14.63
CA TYR A 81 20.57 -6.72 14.04
C TYR A 81 20.96 -5.25 13.81
N ASN A 82 20.01 -4.32 13.90
CA ASN A 82 20.28 -2.88 13.92
C ASN A 82 19.49 -2.18 15.05
N PRO A 83 19.78 -2.50 16.32
CA PRO A 83 19.01 -1.99 17.47
C PRO A 83 19.19 -0.48 17.70
N ARG A 84 20.17 0.15 17.05
CA ARG A 84 20.45 1.59 17.14
C ARG A 84 19.85 2.40 16.00
N ASN A 85 19.23 1.76 15.01
CA ASN A 85 18.64 2.42 13.86
C ASN A 85 19.55 3.48 13.23
N ASN A 86 20.82 3.13 13.04
CA ASN A 86 21.76 4.09 12.49
C ASN A 86 22.79 3.39 11.60
N ILE A 87 22.60 3.54 10.29
CA ILE A 87 23.55 3.05 9.29
C ILE A 87 24.77 3.97 9.24
N PHE A 88 24.59 5.25 9.60
CA PHE A 88 25.61 6.28 9.43
C PHE A 88 26.47 6.38 10.68
N THR A 89 27.29 5.35 10.88
CA THR A 89 28.50 5.47 11.68
C THR A 89 29.67 5.44 10.69
N ASN A 90 30.48 6.51 10.68
CA ASN A 90 31.84 6.60 10.08
C ASN A 90 32.05 7.53 8.84
N GLY A 91 31.30 8.64 8.72
CA GLY A 91 31.78 9.79 7.92
C GLY A 91 31.77 9.64 6.39
N ILE A 92 31.14 8.61 5.84
CA ILE A 92 30.85 8.53 4.41
C ILE A 92 29.57 9.33 4.16
N THR A 93 29.68 10.46 3.47
CA THR A 93 28.54 11.35 3.15
C THR A 93 27.92 11.08 1.78
N ASP A 94 28.42 10.08 1.06
CA ASP A 94 28.09 9.85 -0.36
C ASP A 94 27.10 8.69 -0.54
N TYR A 95 25.98 8.76 0.18
CA TYR A 95 24.88 7.80 0.07
C TYR A 95 23.70 8.41 -0.67
N GLU A 96 22.99 7.54 -1.39
CA GLU A 96 21.70 7.80 -2.01
C GLU A 96 20.64 6.92 -1.31
N VAL A 97 19.61 7.56 -0.79
CA VAL A 97 18.49 6.91 -0.12
C VAL A 97 17.28 6.93 -1.02
N SER A 98 16.83 5.74 -1.42
CA SER A 98 15.61 5.54 -2.22
C SER A 98 14.55 4.85 -1.38
N VAL A 99 13.31 5.35 -1.44
CA VAL A 99 12.16 4.77 -0.74
C VAL A 99 11.03 4.55 -1.74
N LYS A 100 10.38 3.39 -1.66
CA LYS A 100 9.10 3.12 -2.34
C LYS A 100 8.03 2.78 -1.30
N LEU A 101 7.00 3.60 -1.22
CA LEU A 101 5.84 3.41 -0.37
C LEU A 101 4.74 2.68 -1.14
N PHE A 102 4.41 1.47 -0.71
CA PHE A 102 3.27 0.71 -1.18
C PHE A 102 2.08 0.95 -0.25
N LEU A 103 1.01 1.51 -0.78
CA LEU A 103 -0.26 1.66 -0.07
C LEU A 103 -1.10 0.39 -0.31
N LEU A 104 -1.48 -0.29 0.77
CA LEU A 104 -2.16 -1.58 0.75
C LEU A 104 -3.69 -1.41 0.80
N PRO A 105 -4.50 -2.48 0.58
CA PRO A 105 -5.95 -2.31 0.45
C PRO A 105 -6.58 -1.69 1.69
N ALA A 106 -6.12 -2.12 2.87
CA ALA A 106 -6.60 -1.63 4.14
C ALA A 106 -6.18 -0.17 4.44
N ALA A 107 -5.32 0.47 3.64
CA ALA A 107 -4.96 1.88 3.85
C ALA A 107 -6.05 2.88 3.39
N THR A 108 -7.16 2.42 2.83
CA THR A 108 -8.19 3.31 2.30
C THR A 108 -9.37 3.47 3.26
N ASP A 109 -10.00 4.64 3.23
CA ASP A 109 -11.27 4.87 3.93
C ASP A 109 -12.46 4.24 3.16
N THR A 110 -13.68 4.42 3.68
CA THR A 110 -14.92 3.94 3.04
C THR A 110 -15.17 4.53 1.65
N HIS A 111 -14.42 5.56 1.25
CA HIS A 111 -14.47 6.19 -0.06
C HIS A 111 -13.25 5.83 -0.93
N ASN A 112 -12.53 4.76 -0.57
CA ASN A 112 -11.32 4.30 -1.25
C ASN A 112 -10.19 5.36 -1.28
N ARG A 113 -10.14 6.24 -0.27
CA ARG A 113 -9.12 7.31 -0.20
C ARG A 113 -8.04 6.93 0.81
N PRO A 114 -6.77 6.85 0.39
CA PRO A 114 -5.70 6.56 1.33
C PRO A 114 -5.37 7.79 2.19
N SER A 115 -4.99 7.54 3.45
CA SER A 115 -4.67 8.63 4.39
C SER A 115 -3.35 9.32 4.02
N PRO A 116 -3.31 10.67 3.91
CA PRO A 116 -2.07 11.42 3.71
C PRO A 116 -1.10 11.33 4.90
N LEU A 117 -1.57 10.83 6.05
CA LEU A 117 -0.71 10.60 7.21
C LEU A 117 0.28 9.47 6.96
N TYR A 118 -0.01 8.52 6.07
CA TYR A 118 0.89 7.39 5.81
C TYR A 118 2.21 7.81 5.17
N VAL A 119 2.23 8.87 4.36
CA VAL A 119 3.48 9.46 3.88
C VAL A 119 4.31 9.98 5.05
N ARG A 120 3.69 10.74 5.97
CA ARG A 120 4.38 11.30 7.13
C ARG A 120 4.91 10.21 8.06
N GLN A 121 4.11 9.18 8.29
CA GLN A 121 4.49 8.04 9.12
C GLN A 121 5.66 7.27 8.50
N ALA A 122 5.57 6.94 7.20
CA ALA A 122 6.65 6.25 6.50
C ALA A 122 7.95 7.04 6.56
N LEU A 123 7.91 8.36 6.29
CA LEU A 123 9.08 9.23 6.39
C LEU A 123 9.67 9.28 7.79
N ALA A 124 8.82 9.43 8.82
CA ALA A 124 9.26 9.44 10.21
C ALA A 124 9.90 8.09 10.60
N CYS A 125 9.32 6.96 10.15
CA CYS A 125 9.90 5.64 10.38
C CYS A 125 11.25 5.48 9.67
N ILE A 126 11.39 5.97 8.43
CA ILE A 126 12.65 5.92 7.67
C ILE A 126 13.72 6.78 8.35
N GLN A 127 13.41 8.02 8.72
CA GLN A 127 14.33 8.90 9.46
C GLN A 127 14.70 8.30 10.83
N LYS A 128 13.75 7.64 11.49
CA LYS A 128 14.02 6.91 12.72
C LYS A 128 14.94 5.71 12.49
N GLN A 129 14.82 5.00 11.35
CA GLN A 129 15.60 3.79 11.00
C GLN A 129 17.00 4.09 10.49
N LEU A 130 17.15 5.15 9.69
CA LEU A 130 18.39 5.49 9.00
C LEU A 130 19.10 6.69 9.65
N GLY A 131 18.51 7.31 10.66
CA GLY A 131 18.96 8.60 11.19
C GLY A 131 18.44 9.79 10.36
N SER A 132 18.87 11.01 10.73
CA SER A 132 18.50 12.24 10.03
C SER A 132 19.15 12.32 8.64
N VAL A 133 18.57 11.58 7.69
CA VAL A 133 19.01 11.52 6.29
C VAL A 133 18.03 12.27 5.40
N LYS A 134 18.57 12.87 4.35
CA LYS A 134 17.76 13.30 3.22
C LYS A 134 17.36 12.07 2.41
N ILE A 135 16.12 12.01 1.95
CA ILE A 135 15.67 10.98 1.02
C ILE A 135 15.86 11.52 -0.39
N ASP A 136 16.65 10.85 -1.22
CA ASP A 136 16.96 11.31 -2.58
C ASP A 136 15.80 11.03 -3.54
N GLU A 137 15.24 9.81 -3.49
CA GLU A 137 14.13 9.39 -4.34
C GLU A 137 13.00 8.77 -3.52
N PHE A 138 11.76 9.24 -3.71
CA PHE A 138 10.57 8.69 -3.05
C PHE A 138 9.50 8.34 -4.08
N PHE A 139 9.23 7.05 -4.24
CA PHE A 139 8.17 6.51 -5.10
C PHE A 139 6.92 6.17 -4.30
N THR A 140 5.75 6.37 -4.89
CA THR A 140 4.47 5.90 -4.34
C THR A 140 3.81 4.92 -5.30
N SER A 141 3.47 3.74 -4.79
CA SER A 141 2.69 2.71 -5.47
C SER A 141 1.30 2.65 -4.83
N PHE A 142 0.27 2.76 -5.68
CA PHE A 142 -1.13 2.76 -5.26
C PHE A 142 -1.79 1.46 -5.68
N ILE A 143 -2.51 0.84 -4.74
CA ILE A 143 -3.14 -0.48 -4.92
C ILE A 143 -3.86 -0.67 -6.26
N ASP A 144 -4.80 0.22 -6.59
CA ASP A 144 -5.66 0.06 -7.78
C ASP A 144 -4.97 0.45 -9.09
N ILE A 145 -3.74 0.95 -9.02
CA ILE A 145 -2.89 1.23 -10.19
C ILE A 145 -1.91 0.07 -10.39
N SER A 146 -1.41 -0.51 -9.30
CA SER A 146 -0.47 -1.64 -9.31
C SER A 146 -1.10 -2.99 -9.59
N SER A 147 -2.42 -3.10 -9.65
CA SER A 147 -3.12 -4.33 -10.04
C SER A 147 -3.38 -4.32 -11.55
N PRO A 148 -2.93 -5.33 -12.32
CA PRO A 148 -3.39 -5.47 -13.69
C PRO A 148 -4.91 -5.63 -13.65
N ILE A 149 -5.60 -4.91 -14.52
CA ILE A 149 -6.96 -5.22 -14.90
C ILE A 149 -6.89 -6.63 -15.50
N THR A 150 -7.07 -7.67 -14.68
CA THR A 150 -7.24 -9.02 -15.20
C THR A 150 -8.59 -9.03 -15.90
N ALA A 151 -8.59 -9.45 -17.16
CA ALA A 151 -9.78 -9.61 -17.99
C ALA A 151 -10.71 -10.75 -17.50
N ASP A 152 -10.60 -11.17 -16.23
CA ASP A 152 -11.26 -12.36 -15.68
C ASP A 152 -12.44 -12.03 -14.77
N THR A 153 -12.88 -10.77 -14.71
CA THR A 153 -14.19 -10.42 -14.13
C THR A 153 -15.27 -10.34 -15.23
N MET A 154 -15.38 -11.42 -16.00
CA MET A 154 -16.67 -11.81 -16.57
C MET A 154 -17.20 -12.96 -15.71
N GLU A 155 -18.14 -12.63 -14.84
CA GLU A 155 -19.00 -13.63 -14.21
C GLU A 155 -19.74 -14.40 -15.31
N GLU A 156 -19.40 -15.66 -15.52
CA GLU A 156 -20.36 -16.62 -16.07
C GLU A 156 -21.38 -16.93 -14.97
N VAL A 157 -22.43 -16.12 -14.89
CA VAL A 157 -23.70 -16.55 -14.31
C VAL A 157 -24.40 -17.46 -15.32
N SER A 158 -24.11 -18.75 -15.26
CA SER A 158 -24.92 -19.78 -15.93
C SER A 158 -25.83 -20.45 -14.89
N ASP A 159 -27.05 -19.94 -14.76
CA ASP A 159 -28.15 -20.63 -14.09
C ASP A 159 -28.81 -21.65 -15.04
N SER A 160 -28.75 -22.91 -14.62
CA SER A 160 -29.71 -24.02 -14.78
C SER A 160 -30.31 -24.43 -16.15
N ASP A 161 -30.11 -25.72 -16.43
CA ASP A 161 -31.01 -26.73 -17.03
C ASP A 161 -31.58 -26.50 -18.44
N SER A 162 -31.23 -27.37 -19.40
CA SER A 162 -31.98 -28.62 -19.71
C SER A 162 -31.58 -29.26 -21.06
N ASP A 163 -31.85 -30.57 -21.13
CA ASP A 163 -31.51 -31.59 -22.13
C ASP A 163 -32.20 -31.39 -23.53
N PRO A 164 -32.12 -32.31 -24.52
CA PRO A 164 -31.58 -32.03 -25.84
C PRO A 164 -32.63 -32.07 -26.99
N SER A 165 -32.20 -31.72 -28.20
CA SER A 165 -32.55 -32.34 -29.52
C SER A 165 -32.94 -31.39 -30.68
N SER A 166 -32.25 -31.64 -31.80
CA SER A 166 -32.67 -31.59 -33.22
C SER A 166 -33.28 -30.33 -33.85
N GLY A 167 -32.71 -29.94 -35.00
CA GLY A 167 -33.50 -29.66 -36.21
C GLY A 167 -33.40 -28.26 -36.82
N GLY A 168 -32.64 -28.16 -37.93
CA GLY A 168 -33.08 -27.52 -39.19
C GLY A 168 -33.17 -25.99 -39.32
N GLY A 169 -32.42 -25.47 -40.31
CA GLY A 169 -33.00 -24.58 -41.33
C GLY A 169 -32.88 -23.05 -41.17
N GLY A 170 -32.00 -22.46 -41.99
CA GLY A 170 -32.34 -21.40 -42.95
C GLY A 170 -32.69 -19.97 -42.49
N GLY A 171 -32.11 -18.98 -43.20
CA GLY A 171 -32.74 -17.69 -43.46
C GLY A 171 -32.07 -16.48 -42.80
N GLY A 172 -31.40 -15.65 -43.62
CA GLY A 172 -30.80 -14.39 -43.16
C GLY A 172 -31.80 -13.26 -42.92
N SER A 173 -31.35 -12.23 -42.21
CA SER A 173 -31.69 -10.84 -42.55
C SER A 173 -30.76 -9.86 -41.84
N SER A 174 -30.55 -8.76 -42.52
CA SER A 174 -29.73 -7.61 -42.23
C SER A 174 -30.32 -6.71 -41.13
N GLY A 175 -29.42 -5.99 -40.44
CA GLY A 175 -29.73 -4.67 -39.89
C GLY A 175 -29.79 -4.57 -38.36
N LYS A 176 -28.69 -4.12 -37.76
CA LYS A 176 -28.59 -2.79 -37.10
C LYS A 176 -27.28 -2.70 -36.34
N LYS A 177 -26.36 -1.88 -36.88
CA LYS A 177 -25.29 -1.25 -36.09
C LYS A 177 -25.93 -0.51 -34.92
N LYS A 178 -25.82 -1.06 -33.72
CA LYS A 178 -26.04 -0.34 -32.46
C LYS A 178 -24.69 -0.11 -31.82
N LYS A 179 -24.17 1.11 -32.01
CA LYS A 179 -23.15 1.71 -31.15
C LYS A 179 -23.72 1.79 -29.74
N HIS A 180 -23.27 0.91 -28.86
CA HIS A 180 -23.33 1.05 -27.40
C HIS A 180 -22.08 0.32 -26.90
N GLY A 181 -21.23 0.85 -26.08
CA GLY A 181 -21.19 2.10 -25.33
C GLY A 181 -19.93 1.95 -24.48
N ALA A 182 -19.17 3.02 -24.31
CA ALA A 182 -18.00 3.04 -23.46
C ALA A 182 -18.38 2.51 -22.06
N GLY A 183 -17.89 1.32 -21.72
CA GLY A 183 -18.07 0.69 -20.42
C GLY A 183 -17.16 1.36 -19.39
N SER A 184 -17.67 2.44 -18.80
CA SER A 184 -17.37 3.01 -17.47
C SER A 184 -16.67 2.03 -16.51
N LEU A 185 -15.44 2.25 -16.05
CA LEU A 185 -15.06 3.34 -15.12
C LEU A 185 -13.65 3.93 -15.42
N PRO A 186 -13.56 5.13 -16.00
CA PRO A 186 -12.34 5.92 -16.00
C PRO A 186 -12.56 7.27 -15.32
N ASP A 187 -12.54 7.36 -13.98
CA ASP A 187 -12.26 8.61 -13.25
C ASP A 187 -12.21 8.43 -11.71
N ASP A 188 -11.04 8.51 -11.06
CA ASP A 188 -10.89 8.98 -9.65
C ASP A 188 -9.42 9.18 -9.21
N MET A 189 -8.57 9.86 -10.01
CA MET A 189 -7.22 10.24 -9.51
C MET A 189 -7.29 11.25 -8.36
N ALA A 190 -8.46 11.87 -8.15
CA ALA A 190 -8.71 12.84 -7.08
C ALA A 190 -8.44 12.28 -5.68
N ARG A 191 -8.68 10.98 -5.46
CA ARG A 191 -8.39 10.33 -4.17
C ARG A 191 -6.91 10.36 -3.78
N TYR A 192 -6.00 10.36 -4.75
CA TYR A 192 -4.55 10.37 -4.51
C TYR A 192 -3.97 11.78 -4.40
N VAL A 193 -4.70 12.82 -4.81
CA VAL A 193 -4.24 14.21 -4.83
C VAL A 193 -3.77 14.68 -3.45
N LYS A 194 -4.45 14.28 -2.37
CA LYS A 194 -4.05 14.66 -1.00
C LYS A 194 -2.68 14.10 -0.63
N ILE A 195 -2.42 12.83 -0.93
CA ILE A 195 -1.11 12.18 -0.75
C ILE A 195 -0.06 12.90 -1.56
N TRP A 196 -0.36 13.12 -2.84
CA TRP A 196 0.58 13.71 -3.77
C TRP A 196 0.97 15.14 -3.40
N ARG A 197 0.02 15.95 -2.92
CA ARG A 197 0.30 17.30 -2.38
C ARG A 197 1.16 17.25 -1.11
N VAL A 198 1.02 16.23 -0.27
CA VAL A 198 1.91 16.06 0.90
C VAL A 198 3.34 15.76 0.46
N LEU A 199 3.52 14.88 -0.53
CA LEU A 199 4.84 14.62 -1.13
C LEU A 199 5.44 15.89 -1.75
N GLY A 200 4.63 16.70 -2.44
CA GLY A 200 5.03 18.00 -2.96
C GLY A 200 5.55 18.96 -1.88
N LYS A 201 4.93 18.96 -0.68
CA LYS A 201 5.41 19.75 0.46
C LYS A 201 6.76 19.27 0.98
N PHE A 202 6.95 17.96 1.11
CA PHE A 202 8.22 17.38 1.53
C PHE A 202 9.35 17.64 0.52
N ARG A 203 9.04 17.56 -0.78
CA ARG A 203 9.95 17.98 -1.86
C ARG A 203 10.32 19.46 -1.75
N ALA A 204 9.34 20.34 -1.57
CA ALA A 204 9.58 21.78 -1.43
C ALA A 204 10.41 22.14 -0.18
N SER A 205 10.26 21.39 0.92
CA SER A 205 11.06 21.57 2.13
C SER A 205 12.49 21.05 2.04
N GLY A 206 12.81 20.26 1.00
CA GLY A 206 14.12 19.64 0.83
C GLY A 206 14.34 18.32 1.58
N GLU A 207 13.36 17.85 2.36
CA GLU A 207 13.39 16.54 3.01
C GLU A 207 13.42 15.37 2.01
N ILE A 208 12.73 15.55 0.87
CA ILE A 208 12.76 14.63 -0.28
C ILE A 208 13.37 15.34 -1.48
N GLY A 209 14.33 14.71 -2.16
CA GLY A 209 14.95 15.23 -3.38
C GLY A 209 14.02 15.17 -4.58
N LYS A 210 13.56 13.96 -4.92
CA LYS A 210 12.68 13.69 -6.06
C LYS A 210 11.50 12.84 -5.64
N ILE A 211 10.32 13.16 -6.17
CA ILE A 211 9.10 12.36 -5.95
C ILE A 211 8.69 11.67 -7.25
N GLY A 212 8.23 10.43 -7.14
CA GLY A 212 7.81 9.62 -8.27
C GLY A 212 6.56 8.80 -7.99
N VAL A 213 5.93 8.36 -9.08
CA VAL A 213 4.82 7.42 -9.07
C VAL A 213 5.25 6.12 -9.74
N SER A 214 4.58 5.01 -9.42
CA SER A 214 4.83 3.70 -10.02
C SER A 214 3.62 3.20 -10.79
N ASP A 215 3.87 2.66 -11.98
CA ASP A 215 2.93 1.92 -12.84
C ASP A 215 1.76 2.74 -13.39
N PHE A 216 1.93 4.06 -13.52
CA PHE A 216 0.91 4.92 -14.09
C PHE A 216 0.86 4.77 -15.61
N THR A 217 -0.35 4.64 -16.13
CA THR A 217 -0.66 4.83 -17.55
C THR A 217 -0.58 6.32 -17.93
N LEU A 218 -0.50 6.62 -19.23
CA LEU A 218 -0.49 8.00 -19.73
C LEU A 218 -1.69 8.84 -19.23
N PRO A 219 -2.96 8.37 -19.32
CA PRO A 219 -4.10 9.12 -18.80
C PRO A 219 -4.01 9.38 -17.29
N GLN A 220 -3.59 8.38 -16.50
CA GLN A 220 -3.46 8.53 -15.05
C GLN A 220 -2.38 9.56 -14.67
N LEU A 221 -1.25 9.56 -15.38
CA LEU A 221 -0.17 10.54 -15.17
C LEU A 221 -0.64 11.96 -15.50
N GLN A 222 -1.28 12.15 -16.66
CA GLN A 222 -1.85 13.43 -17.07
C GLN A 222 -2.84 13.96 -16.04
N GLN A 223 -3.80 13.11 -15.63
CA GLN A 223 -4.83 13.49 -14.69
C GLN A 223 -4.27 13.82 -13.29
N LEU A 224 -3.29 13.07 -12.80
CA LEU A 224 -2.63 13.39 -11.53
C LEU A 224 -1.96 14.77 -11.61
N MET A 225 -1.25 15.06 -12.69
CA MET A 225 -0.56 16.34 -12.88
C MET A 225 -1.55 17.50 -12.93
N GLU A 226 -2.66 17.35 -13.64
CA GLU A 226 -3.72 18.34 -13.75
C GLU A 226 -4.40 18.62 -12.40
N LEU A 227 -4.86 17.59 -11.69
CA LEU A 227 -5.62 17.75 -10.45
C LEU A 227 -4.76 18.23 -9.28
N SER A 228 -3.51 17.77 -9.21
CA SER A 228 -2.65 18.04 -8.06
C SER A 228 -1.87 19.34 -8.17
N GLN A 229 -1.60 19.82 -9.39
CA GLN A 229 -0.65 20.88 -9.71
C GLN A 229 0.79 20.61 -9.21
N VAL A 230 1.08 19.35 -8.84
CA VAL A 230 2.40 18.90 -8.41
C VAL A 230 2.91 17.91 -9.44
N LYS A 231 3.99 18.26 -10.11
CA LYS A 231 4.59 17.45 -11.16
C LYS A 231 5.52 16.37 -10.57
N PRO A 232 5.39 15.09 -10.95
CA PRO A 232 6.37 14.07 -10.60
C PRO A 232 7.72 14.36 -11.27
N ASP A 233 8.80 14.05 -10.57
CA ASP A 233 10.15 14.06 -11.16
C ASP A 233 10.43 12.74 -11.90
N MET A 234 9.76 11.66 -11.48
CA MET A 234 10.05 10.31 -11.91
C MET A 234 8.78 9.47 -12.11
N LEU A 235 8.83 8.55 -13.07
CA LEU A 235 7.85 7.51 -13.28
C LEU A 235 8.57 6.16 -13.29
N GLN A 236 8.16 5.26 -12.41
CA GLN A 236 8.61 3.88 -12.40
C GLN A 236 7.62 3.02 -13.19
N VAL A 237 8.13 2.12 -14.02
CA VAL A 237 7.32 1.16 -14.78
C VAL A 237 7.81 -0.25 -14.50
N LYS A 238 6.89 -1.16 -14.21
CA LYS A 238 7.23 -2.56 -14.01
C LYS A 238 7.77 -3.20 -15.28
N LEU A 239 8.89 -3.92 -15.15
CA LEU A 239 9.37 -4.84 -16.17
C LEU A 239 8.54 -6.14 -16.09
N GLY A 240 7.81 -6.45 -17.16
CA GLY A 240 7.20 -7.76 -17.33
C GLY A 240 8.27 -8.82 -17.58
N ASN A 241 8.00 -10.07 -17.17
CA ASN A 241 8.89 -11.20 -17.44
C ASN A 241 9.10 -11.41 -18.97
N ASP A 242 8.13 -10.99 -19.77
CA ASP A 242 8.14 -11.12 -21.24
C ASP A 242 8.68 -9.87 -21.97
N SER A 243 8.88 -8.72 -21.31
CA SER A 243 9.37 -7.49 -21.96
C SER A 243 10.82 -7.59 -22.47
N LEU A 244 11.55 -8.63 -22.07
CA LEU A 244 12.88 -8.94 -22.61
C LEU A 244 12.84 -10.01 -23.72
N ALA A 245 11.75 -10.77 -23.84
CA ALA A 245 11.62 -11.90 -24.76
C ALA A 245 10.74 -11.60 -25.98
N MET A 246 9.80 -10.67 -25.84
CA MET A 246 8.90 -10.19 -26.89
C MET A 246 9.05 -8.68 -26.91
N GLY A 247 9.37 -8.09 -28.07
CA GLY A 247 9.63 -6.66 -28.26
C GLY A 247 8.44 -5.72 -27.99
N GLU A 248 7.58 -6.01 -27.01
CA GLU A 248 6.64 -5.08 -26.40
C GLU A 248 7.43 -4.01 -25.65
N THR A 249 7.90 -3.05 -26.45
CA THR A 249 8.39 -1.76 -25.99
C THR A 249 7.36 -1.11 -25.09
N LEU A 250 7.82 -0.48 -24.00
CA LEU A 250 7.02 0.46 -23.21
C LEU A 250 6.16 1.33 -24.14
N ASP A 251 4.94 1.68 -23.72
CA ASP A 251 4.06 2.59 -24.45
C ASP A 251 4.84 3.85 -24.90
N SER A 252 5.02 3.99 -26.21
CA SER A 252 5.81 5.07 -26.82
C SER A 252 5.24 6.43 -26.46
N ASP A 253 3.91 6.54 -26.37
CA ASP A 253 3.22 7.80 -26.11
C ASP A 253 3.45 8.21 -24.65
N LEU A 254 3.42 7.24 -23.72
CA LEU A 254 3.78 7.47 -22.33
C LEU A 254 5.24 7.93 -22.20
N MET A 255 6.16 7.28 -22.92
CA MET A 255 7.59 7.64 -22.87
C MET A 255 7.86 9.03 -23.43
N ASP A 256 7.25 9.38 -24.56
CA ASP A 256 7.42 10.68 -25.20
C ASP A 256 6.78 11.78 -24.37
N PHE A 257 5.59 11.53 -23.81
CA PHE A 257 4.96 12.46 -22.88
C PHE A 257 5.80 12.67 -21.62
N ALA A 258 6.28 11.60 -20.97
CA ALA A 258 7.13 11.69 -19.80
C ALA A 258 8.39 12.51 -20.10
N ARG A 259 9.06 12.24 -21.24
CA ARG A 259 10.24 12.99 -21.69
C ARG A 259 9.94 14.46 -21.96
N ALA A 260 8.84 14.76 -22.65
CA ALA A 260 8.40 16.13 -22.92
C ALA A 260 8.09 16.89 -21.62
N GLN A 261 7.55 16.19 -20.63
CA GLN A 261 7.37 16.69 -19.28
C GLN A 261 8.65 16.58 -18.43
N GLY A 262 9.82 16.19 -18.92
CA GLY A 262 11.03 16.06 -18.08
C GLY A 262 10.87 15.11 -16.88
N VAL A 263 9.95 14.15 -16.97
CA VAL A 263 9.75 13.07 -15.99
C VAL A 263 10.73 11.95 -16.33
N SER A 264 11.61 11.60 -15.39
CA SER A 264 12.60 10.55 -15.58
C SER A 264 11.97 9.16 -15.47
N LEU A 265 12.18 8.31 -16.49
CA LEU A 265 11.69 6.94 -16.48
C LEU A 265 12.64 6.01 -15.72
N ARG A 266 12.07 5.15 -14.89
CA ARG A 266 12.77 4.10 -14.14
C ARG A 266 12.03 2.79 -14.32
N THR A 267 12.73 1.67 -14.12
CA THR A 267 12.12 0.35 -14.16
C THR A 267 12.17 -0.35 -12.81
N HIS A 268 11.26 -1.29 -12.55
CA HIS A 268 11.31 -2.15 -11.37
C HIS A 268 10.78 -3.55 -11.61
N THR A 269 11.13 -4.45 -10.69
CA THR A 269 10.65 -5.84 -10.66
C THR A 269 9.85 -6.14 -9.39
N ASP A 270 9.38 -5.12 -8.66
CA ASP A 270 8.57 -5.36 -7.45
C ASP A 270 7.31 -6.21 -7.73
N SER A 271 6.90 -6.98 -6.74
CA SER A 271 5.62 -7.72 -6.75
C SER A 271 4.43 -6.75 -6.83
N LEU A 272 3.37 -7.13 -7.56
CA LEU A 272 2.13 -6.33 -7.63
C LEU A 272 1.48 -6.27 -6.24
N GLU A 273 1.38 -7.45 -5.61
CA GLU A 273 0.92 -7.62 -4.24
C GLU A 273 2.14 -7.85 -3.35
N ILE A 274 2.69 -6.77 -2.78
CA ILE A 274 3.91 -6.82 -1.96
C ILE A 274 3.70 -7.55 -0.63
N LEU A 275 2.52 -7.38 -0.03
CA LEU A 275 2.13 -8.00 1.25
C LEU A 275 0.61 -8.12 1.31
N THR A 276 0.12 -9.35 1.44
CA THR A 276 -1.32 -9.64 1.53
C THR A 276 -1.79 -9.59 2.98
N ASP A 277 -3.08 -9.28 3.20
CA ASP A 277 -3.71 -9.36 4.51
C ASP A 277 -3.53 -10.74 5.14
N ARG A 278 -3.73 -11.81 4.34
CA ARG A 278 -3.59 -13.20 4.79
C ARG A 278 -2.18 -13.52 5.27
N THR A 279 -1.16 -13.12 4.51
CA THR A 279 0.25 -13.37 4.86
C THR A 279 0.59 -12.67 6.16
N PHE A 280 0.21 -11.39 6.31
CA PHE A 280 0.46 -10.65 7.54
C PHE A 280 -0.31 -11.23 8.73
N GLN A 281 -1.58 -11.62 8.55
CA GLN A 281 -2.40 -12.21 9.61
C GLN A 281 -1.83 -13.54 10.11
N ASN A 282 -1.34 -14.40 9.21
CA ASN A 282 -0.66 -15.63 9.60
C ASN A 282 0.55 -15.33 10.48
N LEU A 283 1.43 -14.41 10.05
CA LEU A 283 2.58 -13.98 10.86
C LEU A 283 2.15 -13.39 12.21
N ALA A 284 1.13 -12.54 12.24
CA ALA A 284 0.63 -11.95 13.46
C ALA A 284 0.11 -13.00 14.45
N ASN A 285 -0.52 -14.06 13.95
CA ASN A 285 -1.01 -15.18 14.75
C ASN A 285 0.13 -16.09 15.23
N ASP A 286 1.03 -16.50 14.33
CA ASP A 286 2.16 -17.39 14.62
C ASP A 286 3.05 -16.81 15.73
N TYR A 287 3.28 -15.49 15.69
CA TYR A 287 4.10 -14.79 16.69
C TYR A 287 3.28 -14.16 17.82
N LYS A 288 1.97 -14.38 17.85
CA LYS A 288 1.04 -13.93 18.90
C LYS A 288 1.07 -12.41 19.16
N ILE A 289 1.20 -11.60 18.10
CA ILE A 289 1.30 -10.13 18.22
C ILE A 289 0.13 -9.55 19.02
N ASN A 290 -1.09 -10.06 18.80
CA ASN A 290 -2.30 -9.58 19.48
C ASN A 290 -2.37 -9.94 20.97
N GLU A 291 -1.81 -11.10 21.36
CA GLU A 291 -1.81 -11.57 22.75
C GLU A 291 -0.68 -10.93 23.57
N ARG A 292 0.46 -10.66 22.93
CA ARG A 292 1.65 -10.15 23.61
C ARG A 292 1.51 -8.72 24.13
N PHE A 293 0.55 -7.95 23.64
CA PHE A 293 0.40 -6.53 24.01
C PHE A 293 -1.06 -6.16 24.26
N PRO A 294 -1.41 -5.77 25.50
CA PRO A 294 -2.75 -5.31 25.82
C PRO A 294 -3.03 -3.98 25.12
N THR A 295 -4.28 -3.75 24.70
CA THR A 295 -4.72 -2.37 24.40
C THR A 295 -4.84 -1.65 25.72
N THR A 296 -4.28 -0.46 25.81
CA THR A 296 -4.53 0.45 26.92
C THR A 296 -5.93 1.07 26.86
N GLU A 297 -6.60 0.96 25.71
CA GLU A 297 -7.91 1.56 25.44
C GLU A 297 -8.99 0.49 25.22
N VAL A 298 -10.16 0.74 25.79
CA VAL A 298 -11.34 -0.14 25.71
C VAL A 298 -12.19 0.31 24.51
N PRO A 299 -12.58 -0.61 23.60
CA PRO A 299 -13.49 -0.28 22.52
C PRO A 299 -14.79 0.33 23.06
N PRO A 300 -15.42 1.27 22.33
CA PRO A 300 -16.73 1.78 22.71
C PRO A 300 -17.75 0.66 22.84
N HIS A 301 -18.76 0.88 23.68
CA HIS A 301 -19.81 -0.10 23.89
C HIS A 301 -20.47 -0.51 22.57
N GLY A 302 -20.64 -1.83 22.36
CA GLY A 302 -21.16 -2.38 21.10
C GLY A 302 -20.12 -2.46 19.97
N TYR A 303 -18.83 -2.21 20.23
CA TYR A 303 -17.74 -2.38 19.28
C TYR A 303 -16.68 -3.36 19.81
N LYS A 304 -15.98 -4.02 18.90
CA LYS A 304 -14.80 -4.85 19.15
C LYS A 304 -13.63 -4.42 18.26
N ILE A 305 -12.42 -4.77 18.69
CA ILE A 305 -11.20 -4.59 17.87
C ILE A 305 -11.21 -5.66 16.77
N ASP A 306 -11.08 -5.23 15.52
CA ASP A 306 -10.98 -6.10 14.37
C ASP A 306 -9.58 -6.71 14.22
N ILE A 307 -9.46 -7.69 13.31
CA ILE A 307 -8.18 -8.27 12.92
C ILE A 307 -7.24 -7.19 12.38
N MET A 308 -5.97 -7.34 12.72
CA MET A 308 -4.92 -6.42 12.29
C MET A 308 -4.63 -6.60 10.80
N ARG A 309 -4.58 -5.50 10.05
CA ARG A 309 -4.31 -5.50 8.61
C ARG A 309 -3.17 -4.56 8.25
N PRO A 310 -2.27 -4.96 7.34
CA PRO A 310 -1.19 -4.11 6.88
C PRO A 310 -1.76 -2.95 6.06
N ARG A 311 -1.32 -1.73 6.38
CA ARG A 311 -1.80 -0.49 5.74
C ARG A 311 -0.79 0.00 4.71
N TRP A 312 0.50 -0.08 5.02
CA TRP A 312 1.55 0.29 4.07
C TRP A 312 2.85 -0.48 4.30
N VAL A 313 3.63 -0.60 3.23
CA VAL A 313 5.01 -1.10 3.25
C VAL A 313 5.91 -0.03 2.66
N ALA A 314 6.98 0.34 3.36
CA ALA A 314 8.06 1.15 2.80
C ALA A 314 9.27 0.25 2.52
N ASN A 315 9.60 0.07 1.24
CA ASN A 315 10.86 -0.56 0.82
C ASN A 315 11.91 0.54 0.68
N TYR A 316 13.00 0.44 1.44
CA TYR A 316 14.09 1.42 1.37
C TYR A 316 15.39 0.77 0.96
N SER A 317 16.21 1.52 0.24
CA SER A 317 17.56 1.15 -0.15
C SER A 317 18.48 2.33 0.06
N VAL A 318 19.65 2.05 0.63
CA VAL A 318 20.76 2.98 0.82
C VAL A 318 21.89 2.47 -0.05
N SER A 319 22.32 3.25 -1.04
CA SER A 319 23.41 2.90 -1.95
C SER A 319 24.51 3.95 -1.94
N LEU A 320 25.76 3.53 -2.17
CA LEU A 320 26.87 4.44 -2.39
C LEU A 320 26.74 5.09 -3.77
N LYS A 321 26.77 6.42 -3.82
CA LYS A 321 26.69 7.15 -5.09
C LYS A 321 27.83 6.74 -6.01
N ASN A 322 27.53 6.69 -7.31
CA ASN A 322 28.48 6.40 -8.38
C ASN A 322 29.24 5.05 -8.27
N ARG A 323 28.83 4.17 -7.36
CA ARG A 323 29.49 2.86 -7.15
C ARG A 323 28.56 1.68 -7.40
N GLY A 324 27.25 1.90 -7.50
CA GLY A 324 26.27 0.83 -7.69
C GLY A 324 26.22 -0.18 -6.54
N LEU A 325 26.87 0.12 -5.41
CA LEU A 325 26.94 -0.74 -4.23
C LEU A 325 25.82 -0.35 -3.28
N VAL A 326 24.90 -1.28 -3.04
CA VAL A 326 23.89 -1.10 -1.99
C VAL A 326 24.57 -1.35 -0.64
N ALA A 327 24.47 -0.39 0.26
CA ALA A 327 25.02 -0.44 1.61
C ALA A 327 23.99 -1.00 2.61
N ASN A 328 22.70 -0.71 2.37
CA ASN A 328 21.63 -1.31 3.15
C ASN A 328 20.33 -1.37 2.34
N ARG A 329 19.47 -2.34 2.65
CA ARG A 329 18.12 -2.45 2.13
C ARG A 329 17.25 -3.12 3.18
N GLY A 330 16.03 -2.63 3.33
CA GLY A 330 15.08 -3.13 4.31
C GLY A 330 13.64 -2.79 3.96
N PHE A 331 12.72 -3.30 4.78
CA PHE A 331 11.31 -2.94 4.70
C PHE A 331 10.83 -2.42 6.05
N ILE A 332 9.89 -1.49 6.00
CA ILE A 332 9.13 -1.07 7.18
C ILE A 332 7.66 -1.34 6.89
N VAL A 333 7.00 -2.09 7.76
CA VAL A 333 5.58 -2.44 7.62
C VAL A 333 4.79 -1.81 8.74
N MET A 334 3.73 -1.08 8.42
CA MET A 334 2.75 -0.65 9.40
C MET A 334 1.44 -1.39 9.20
N ALA A 335 0.94 -1.99 10.26
CA ALA A 335 -0.36 -2.60 10.31
C ALA A 335 -1.18 -2.01 11.45
N SER A 336 -2.50 -2.03 11.29
CA SER A 336 -3.41 -1.63 12.35
C SER A 336 -4.72 -2.39 12.32
N SER A 337 -5.35 -2.54 13.48
CA SER A 337 -6.71 -3.05 13.61
C SER A 337 -7.71 -1.91 13.45
N ASP A 338 -8.93 -2.20 12.99
CA ASP A 338 -10.04 -1.24 13.06
C ASP A 338 -10.95 -1.53 14.26
N CYS A 339 -11.91 -0.65 14.56
CA CYS A 339 -13.00 -0.96 15.49
C CYS A 339 -14.25 -1.27 14.68
N VAL A 340 -14.82 -2.45 14.86
CA VAL A 340 -16.01 -2.92 14.16
C VAL A 340 -17.14 -3.13 15.15
N LEU A 341 -18.39 -3.01 14.69
CA LEU A 341 -19.55 -3.30 15.53
C LEU A 341 -19.46 -4.75 16.04
N ASP A 342 -19.69 -4.94 17.33
CA ASP A 342 -19.81 -6.26 17.92
C ASP A 342 -21.24 -6.77 17.66
N PRO A 343 -21.44 -7.76 16.78
CA PRO A 343 -22.76 -8.31 16.51
C PRO A 343 -23.44 -8.88 17.76
N ASN A 344 -22.66 -9.25 18.78
CA ASN A 344 -23.16 -9.76 20.05
C ASN A 344 -23.36 -8.65 21.12
N GLY A 345 -22.88 -7.43 20.85
CA GLY A 345 -22.94 -6.29 21.78
C GLY A 345 -24.16 -5.39 21.60
N ILE A 346 -25.03 -5.68 20.62
CA ILE A 346 -26.28 -4.94 20.38
C ILE A 346 -27.35 -5.50 21.34
N SER A 347 -27.35 -5.08 22.61
CA SER A 347 -28.54 -5.22 23.43
C SER A 347 -29.53 -4.13 23.03
N TYR A 348 -30.64 -4.49 22.38
CA TYR A 348 -31.75 -3.57 22.22
C TYR A 348 -32.18 -3.08 23.61
N PRO A 349 -32.35 -1.76 23.85
CA PRO A 349 -32.91 -1.32 25.11
C PRO A 349 -34.32 -1.90 25.22
N THR A 350 -34.51 -2.79 26.19
CA THR A 350 -35.84 -3.25 26.61
C THR A 350 -36.57 -2.02 27.14
N PHE A 351 -37.44 -1.43 26.31
CA PHE A 351 -38.36 -0.40 26.77
C PHE A 351 -39.33 -1.06 27.76
N LEU A 352 -39.20 -0.72 29.04
CA LEU A 352 -40.23 -0.90 30.07
C LEU A 352 -40.88 0.46 30.36
#